data_AF-A0A3D2YFJ8-F1
#
_entry.id   AF-A0A3D2YFJ8-F1
#
_cell.length_a   1.000
_cell.length_b   1.000
_cell.length_c   1.000
_cell.angle_alpha   90.00
_cell.angle_beta   90.00
_cell.angle_gamma   90.00
#
_symmetry.space_group_name_H-M   'P 1'
#
loop_
_entity.id
_entity.type
_entity.pdbx_description
1 polymer ?
#
loop_
_entity_poly.entity_id
_entity_poly.type
_entity_poly.pdbx_seq_one_letter_code
_entity_poly.pdbx_strand_id
1 'polypeptide(L)'
;FTVSCAGGMRSDCLLPAELTDATGTEGFGITVAGLQGGHSGADIHLGRGSANRLMGRVLAAALEKFPGLRLAAISGGQFDNVICSRCDAVVALPAGSGAAFTAFIREFDAALKNEYAVTDPGVTLTCAAAETAKAVPAERTATL
;
A
#
# COMPACT_ATOMS: atom_id res chain seq x y z
N PHE A 1 -11.25 14.08 41.10
CA PHE A 1 -10.54 13.78 39.84
C PHE A 1 -11.56 13.37 38.81
N THR A 2 -11.73 14.12 37.74
CA THR A 2 -12.46 13.65 36.57
C THR A 2 -11.47 13.02 35.62
N VAL A 3 -11.69 11.75 35.28
CA VAL A 3 -10.97 11.04 34.23
C VAL A 3 -11.80 11.24 32.96
N SER A 4 -11.17 11.67 31.86
CA SER A 4 -11.83 11.84 30.57
C SER A 4 -11.11 10.98 29.51
N CYS A 5 -11.87 10.41 28.58
CA CYS A 5 -11.37 9.65 27.44
C CYS A 5 -11.85 10.27 26.12
N ALA A 6 -11.25 9.85 25.00
CA ALA A 6 -11.71 10.22 23.67
C ALA A 6 -13.03 9.49 23.31
N GLY A 7 -13.88 10.16 22.54
CA GLY A 7 -14.99 9.51 21.82
C GLY A 7 -14.50 8.72 20.59
N GLY A 8 -15.39 7.99 19.93
CA GLY A 8 -15.07 7.21 18.73
C GLY A 8 -16.15 7.31 17.66
N MET A 9 -15.74 7.23 16.39
CA MET A 9 -16.63 7.21 15.21
C MET A 9 -16.04 6.26 14.17
N ARG A 10 -16.89 5.46 13.53
CA ARG A 10 -16.52 4.64 12.37
C ARG A 10 -16.95 5.37 11.10
N SER A 11 -16.08 5.37 10.09
CA SER A 11 -16.36 5.91 8.76
C SER A 11 -15.89 4.88 7.73
N ASP A 12 -16.83 4.42 6.89
CA ASP A 12 -16.55 3.49 5.80
C ASP A 12 -16.59 4.27 4.47
N CYS A 13 -15.50 4.26 3.73
CA CYS A 13 -15.39 4.90 2.41
C CYS A 13 -15.34 3.82 1.31
N LEU A 14 -16.33 3.83 0.40
CA LEU A 14 -16.38 2.92 -0.74
C LEU A 14 -16.00 3.67 -2.02
N LEU A 15 -14.96 3.18 -2.70
CA LEU A 15 -14.53 3.67 -4.00
C LEU A 15 -14.85 2.62 -5.07
N PRO A 16 -15.83 2.86 -5.97
CA PRO A 16 -16.16 1.91 -7.01
C PRO A 16 -15.01 1.73 -8.01
N ALA A 17 -14.52 0.49 -8.13
CA ALA A 17 -13.45 0.10 -9.05
C ALA A 17 -13.99 -0.96 -10.02
N GLU A 18 -14.18 -0.57 -11.28
CA GLU A 18 -14.49 -1.50 -12.35
C GLU A 18 -13.19 -2.15 -12.85
N LEU A 19 -13.16 -3.48 -12.92
CA LEU A 19 -12.00 -4.24 -13.40
C LEU A 19 -12.21 -4.66 -14.85
N THR A 20 -11.27 -4.29 -15.72
CA THR A 20 -11.24 -4.68 -17.13
C THR A 20 -10.07 -5.62 -17.40
N ASP A 21 -10.11 -6.31 -18.54
CA ASP A 21 -9.06 -7.28 -18.89
C ASP A 21 -7.67 -6.62 -18.92
N ALA A 22 -6.69 -7.33 -18.39
CA ALA A 22 -5.29 -6.90 -18.28
C ALA A 22 -4.38 -7.68 -19.24
N THR A 23 -4.91 -8.14 -20.37
CA THR A 23 -4.14 -8.88 -21.37
C THR A 23 -2.96 -8.05 -21.89
N GLY A 24 -1.81 -8.70 -22.09
CA GLY A 24 -0.57 -8.03 -22.54
C GLY A 24 0.17 -7.26 -21.44
N THR A 25 -0.22 -7.41 -20.18
CA THR A 25 0.50 -6.84 -19.02
C THR A 25 1.20 -7.91 -18.19
N GLU A 26 2.18 -7.49 -17.41
CA GLU A 26 2.86 -8.30 -16.39
C GLU A 26 2.34 -7.91 -15.00
N GLY A 27 1.96 -8.90 -14.21
CA GLY A 27 1.45 -8.70 -12.85
C GLY A 27 2.55 -8.73 -11.80
N PHE A 28 2.46 -7.81 -10.83
CA PHE A 28 3.39 -7.72 -9.70
C PHE A 28 2.64 -7.58 -8.39
N GLY A 29 2.93 -8.48 -7.46
CA GLY A 29 2.50 -8.37 -6.07
C GLY A 29 3.48 -7.47 -5.30
N ILE A 30 2.95 -6.54 -4.53
CA ILE A 30 3.68 -5.62 -3.66
C ILE A 30 3.21 -5.87 -2.23
N THR A 31 4.15 -6.05 -1.31
CA THR A 31 3.83 -6.24 0.11
C THR A 31 4.60 -5.24 0.95
N VAL A 32 3.86 -4.43 1.72
CA VAL A 32 4.38 -3.65 2.85
C VAL A 32 4.11 -4.45 4.13
N ALA A 33 5.15 -4.77 4.90
CA ALA A 33 5.04 -5.56 6.12
C ALA A 33 6.13 -5.22 7.14
N GLY A 34 6.08 -5.87 8.31
CA GLY A 34 7.09 -5.75 9.36
C GLY A 34 6.97 -4.49 10.23
N LEU A 35 5.87 -3.74 10.08
CA LEU A 35 5.53 -2.63 10.97
C LEU A 35 5.02 -3.15 12.32
N GLN A 36 5.26 -2.38 13.38
CA GLN A 36 4.88 -2.75 14.75
C GLN A 36 3.36 -2.80 14.95
N GLY A 37 2.62 -1.96 14.22
CA GLY A 37 1.18 -1.78 14.43
C GLY A 37 0.86 -1.19 15.81
N GLY A 38 -0.22 -1.65 16.45
CA GLY A 38 -0.63 -1.19 17.78
C GLY A 38 -2.00 -0.53 17.79
N HIS A 39 -2.39 -0.01 18.95
CA HIS A 39 -3.75 0.52 19.14
C HIS A 39 -3.90 1.91 18.53
N SER A 40 -4.84 2.12 17.61
CA SER A 40 -4.99 3.39 16.86
C SER A 40 -5.39 4.61 17.71
N GLY A 41 -5.86 4.40 18.93
CA GLY A 41 -5.99 5.43 19.97
C GLY A 41 -4.72 5.62 20.81
N ALA A 42 -4.41 4.64 21.67
CA ALA A 42 -3.29 4.73 22.63
C ALA A 42 -1.91 4.91 21.97
N ASP A 43 -1.65 4.28 20.82
CA ASP A 43 -0.30 4.26 20.20
C ASP A 43 -0.12 5.26 19.06
N ILE A 44 -1.15 6.02 18.66
CA ILE A 44 -1.08 6.88 17.47
C ILE A 44 -0.04 7.99 17.57
N HIS A 45 0.24 8.43 18.78
CA HIS A 45 1.23 9.46 19.08
C HIS A 45 2.69 8.97 18.94
N LEU A 46 2.91 7.65 18.83
CA LEU A 46 4.24 7.04 18.75
C LEU A 46 4.89 7.13 17.36
N GLY A 47 4.18 7.68 16.36
CA GLY A 47 4.74 7.85 15.01
C GLY A 47 4.96 6.55 14.24
N ARG A 48 4.26 5.47 14.63
CA ARG A 48 4.29 4.19 13.91
C ARG A 48 3.65 4.30 12.54
N GLY A 49 4.24 3.66 11.55
CA GLY A 49 3.74 3.58 10.19
C GLY A 49 2.46 2.74 10.10
N SER A 50 1.59 3.10 9.15
CA SER A 50 0.44 2.29 8.75
C SER A 50 0.70 1.74 7.36
N ALA A 51 0.69 0.41 7.22
CA ALA A 51 0.95 -0.26 5.95
C ALA A 51 -0.01 0.20 4.84
N ASN A 52 -1.28 0.48 5.16
CA ASN A 52 -2.24 1.02 4.18
C ASN A 52 -1.80 2.40 3.67
N ARG A 53 -1.34 3.28 4.57
CA ARG A 53 -0.85 4.61 4.18
C ARG A 53 0.44 4.53 3.38
N LEU A 54 1.35 3.64 3.77
CA LEU A 54 2.60 3.42 3.05
C LEU A 54 2.35 2.81 1.66
N MET A 55 1.44 1.85 1.53
CA MET A 55 1.05 1.30 0.23
C MET A 55 0.48 2.39 -0.68
N GLY A 56 -0.36 3.28 -0.16
CA GLY A 56 -0.85 4.44 -0.90
C GLY A 56 0.28 5.33 -1.43
N ARG A 57 1.31 5.61 -0.60
CA ARG A 57 2.49 6.38 -1.02
C ARG A 57 3.28 5.66 -2.13
N VAL A 58 3.47 4.36 -1.99
CA VAL A 58 4.19 3.54 -2.99
C VAL A 58 3.44 3.55 -4.32
N LEU A 59 2.12 3.32 -4.31
CA LEU A 59 1.29 3.30 -5.51
C LEU A 59 1.21 4.68 -6.18
N ALA A 60 1.10 5.77 -5.42
CA ALA A 60 1.11 7.13 -5.97
C ALA A 60 2.43 7.43 -6.69
N ALA A 61 3.57 7.15 -6.06
CA ALA A 61 4.88 7.32 -6.68
C ALA A 61 5.10 6.40 -7.89
N ALA A 62 4.54 5.18 -7.86
CA ALA A 62 4.59 4.25 -8.97
C ALA A 62 3.75 4.75 -10.17
N LEU A 63 2.57 5.32 -9.94
CA LEU A 63 1.73 5.90 -11.00
C LEU A 63 2.43 7.05 -11.74
N GLU A 64 3.21 7.86 -11.04
CA GLU A 64 4.01 8.93 -11.65
C GLU A 64 5.16 8.39 -12.52
N LYS A 65 5.83 7.31 -12.09
CA LYS A 65 7.00 6.75 -12.77
C LYS A 65 6.68 5.74 -13.86
N PHE A 66 5.53 5.07 -13.79
CA PHE A 66 5.15 3.98 -14.69
C PHE A 66 3.82 4.27 -15.38
N PRO A 67 3.83 5.02 -16.50
CA PRO A 67 2.62 5.25 -17.30
C PRO A 67 1.97 3.94 -17.72
N GLY A 68 0.66 3.83 -17.53
CA GLY A 68 -0.09 2.61 -17.83
C GLY A 68 -0.09 1.56 -16.71
N LEU A 69 0.47 1.87 -15.52
CA LEU A 69 0.23 1.07 -14.32
C LEU A 69 -1.27 1.01 -14.02
N ARG A 70 -1.74 -0.20 -13.69
CA ARG A 70 -3.13 -0.48 -13.36
C ARG A 70 -3.20 -1.22 -12.03
N LEU A 71 -4.10 -0.82 -11.15
CA LEU A 71 -4.31 -1.51 -9.86
C LEU A 71 -5.25 -2.71 -10.09
N ALA A 72 -4.83 -3.90 -9.67
CA ALA A 72 -5.65 -5.11 -9.75
C ALA A 72 -6.30 -5.47 -8.41
N ALA A 73 -5.56 -5.31 -7.31
CA ALA A 73 -6.06 -5.54 -5.97
C ALA A 73 -5.27 -4.73 -4.95
N ILE A 74 -5.91 -4.38 -3.84
CA ILE A 74 -5.26 -3.85 -2.65
C ILE A 74 -6.04 -4.33 -1.42
N SER A 75 -5.33 -4.80 -0.41
CA SER A 75 -5.91 -5.26 0.85
C SER A 75 -4.93 -5.03 1.97
N GLY A 76 -5.40 -4.50 3.10
CA GLY A 76 -4.57 -4.35 4.28
C GLY A 76 -5.39 -3.95 5.49
N GLY A 77 -4.87 -4.35 6.66
CA GLY A 77 -5.56 -4.21 7.94
C GLY A 77 -6.43 -5.42 8.25
N GLN A 78 -6.86 -5.50 9.51
CA GLN A 78 -7.73 -6.57 10.02
C GLN A 78 -8.83 -6.00 10.93
N PHE A 79 -8.50 -4.97 11.71
CA PHE A 79 -9.41 -4.31 12.64
C PHE A 79 -9.28 -2.79 12.53
N ASP A 80 -10.41 -2.09 12.64
CA ASP A 80 -10.49 -0.63 12.47
C ASP A 80 -9.72 0.15 13.55
N ASN A 81 -9.52 -0.46 14.73
CA ASN A 81 -8.83 0.13 15.88
C ASN A 81 -7.34 -0.24 15.97
N VAL A 82 -6.79 -0.83 14.91
CA VAL A 82 -5.38 -1.27 14.87
C VAL A 82 -4.64 -0.50 13.79
N ILE A 83 -3.48 0.05 14.14
CA ILE A 83 -2.54 0.60 13.16
C ILE A 83 -2.09 -0.57 12.29
N CYS A 84 -2.45 -0.50 11.01
CA CYS A 84 -2.25 -1.59 10.07
C CYS A 84 -0.76 -1.95 9.91
N SER A 85 -0.39 -3.18 10.20
CA SER A 85 1.01 -3.65 10.14
C SER A 85 1.40 -4.31 8.80
N ARG A 86 0.42 -4.66 7.97
CA ARG A 86 0.64 -5.30 6.66
C ARG A 86 -0.42 -4.89 5.64
N CYS A 87 0.04 -4.59 4.42
CA CYS A 87 -0.80 -4.33 3.26
C CYS A 87 -0.18 -4.99 2.03
N ASP A 88 -1.03 -5.67 1.25
CA ASP A 88 -0.69 -6.34 0.01
C ASP A 88 -1.44 -5.66 -1.14
N ALA A 89 -0.78 -5.48 -2.28
CA ALA A 89 -1.37 -4.97 -3.50
C ALA A 89 -0.90 -5.79 -4.70
N VAL A 90 -1.70 -5.81 -5.76
CA VAL A 90 -1.33 -6.38 -7.06
C VAL A 90 -1.51 -5.30 -8.10
N VAL A 91 -0.48 -5.06 -8.90
CA VAL A 91 -0.50 -4.12 -10.02
C VAL A 91 -0.22 -4.85 -11.32
N ALA A 92 -0.78 -4.33 -12.41
CA ALA A 92 -0.52 -4.76 -13.77
C ALA A 92 0.24 -3.66 -14.51
N LEU A 93 1.35 -4.03 -15.16
CA LEU A 93 2.25 -3.11 -15.85
C LEU A 93 2.45 -3.51 -17.32
N PRO A 94 2.69 -2.57 -18.23
CA PRO A 94 3.08 -2.90 -19.59
C PRO A 94 4.32 -3.81 -19.62
N ALA A 95 4.31 -4.80 -20.51
CA ALA A 95 5.41 -5.76 -20.63
C ALA A 95 6.77 -5.07 -20.84
N GLY A 96 7.81 -5.57 -20.16
CA GLY A 96 9.16 -5.01 -20.19
C GLY A 96 9.44 -3.99 -19.09
N SER A 97 8.43 -3.60 -18.31
CA SER A 97 8.60 -2.66 -17.19
C SER A 97 9.13 -3.34 -15.90
N GLY A 98 9.15 -4.67 -15.84
CA GLY A 98 9.38 -5.42 -14.60
C GLY A 98 10.73 -5.15 -13.91
N ALA A 99 11.82 -5.02 -14.67
CA ALA A 99 13.15 -4.76 -14.10
C ALA A 99 13.23 -3.36 -13.48
N ALA A 100 12.71 -2.35 -14.18
CA ALA A 100 12.64 -0.98 -13.69
C ALA A 100 11.71 -0.86 -12.48
N PHE A 101 10.57 -1.57 -12.49
CA PHE A 101 9.64 -1.61 -11.37
C PHE A 101 10.26 -2.26 -10.13
N THR A 102 10.94 -3.40 -10.29
CA THR A 102 11.65 -4.06 -9.18
C THR A 102 12.74 -3.16 -8.59
N ALA A 103 13.48 -2.43 -9.42
CA ALA A 103 14.48 -1.48 -8.96
C ALA A 103 13.85 -0.31 -8.19
N PHE A 104 12.75 0.26 -8.69
CA PHE A 104 11.98 1.29 -8.00
C PHE A 104 11.51 0.82 -6.61
N ILE A 105 10.96 -0.39 -6.52
CA ILE A 105 10.50 -0.95 -5.24
C ILE A 105 11.66 -1.09 -4.25
N ARG A 106 12.85 -1.52 -4.70
CA ARG A 106 14.04 -1.61 -3.83
C ARG A 106 14.53 -0.24 -3.35
N GLU A 107 14.50 0.77 -4.22
CA GLU A 107 14.84 2.15 -3.85
C GLU A 107 13.85 2.68 -2.79
N PHE A 108 12.55 2.44 -3.01
CA PHE A 108 11.50 2.89 -2.09
C PHE A 108 11.55 2.14 -0.75
N ASP A 109 11.88 0.83 -0.76
CA ASP A 109 12.13 0.05 0.46
C ASP A 109 13.25 0.66 1.31
N ALA A 110 14.37 1.03 0.68
CA ALA A 110 15.49 1.68 1.37
C ALA A 110 15.07 3.05 1.96
N ALA A 111 14.27 3.83 1.22
CA ALA A 111 13.73 5.09 1.72
C ALA A 111 12.83 4.90 2.94
N LEU A 112 11.91 3.92 2.90
CA LEU A 112 11.03 3.61 4.02
C LEU A 112 11.82 3.13 5.25
N LYS A 113 12.82 2.27 5.06
CA LYS A 113 13.69 1.82 6.16
C LYS A 113 14.43 2.98 6.82
N ASN A 114 14.89 3.94 6.03
CA ASN A 114 15.55 5.13 6.57
C ASN A 114 14.56 6.03 7.33
N GLU A 115 13.38 6.29 6.77
CA GLU A 115 12.35 7.14 7.39
C GLU A 115 11.82 6.55 8.71
N TYR A 116 11.65 5.23 8.76
CA TYR A 116 11.07 4.52 9.91
C TYR A 116 12.11 3.78 10.76
N ALA A 117 13.40 4.10 10.63
CA ALA A 117 14.49 3.40 11.30
C ALA A 117 14.31 3.30 12.83
N VAL A 118 13.64 4.28 13.44
CA VAL A 118 13.41 4.34 14.89
C VAL A 118 12.06 3.74 15.28
N THR A 119 10.99 4.04 14.54
CA THR A 119 9.62 3.70 14.93
C THR A 119 9.16 2.33 14.42
N ASP A 120 9.61 1.93 13.23
CA ASP A 120 9.30 0.62 12.62
C ASP A 120 10.56 0.03 11.96
N PRO A 121 11.60 -0.34 12.74
CA PRO A 121 12.87 -0.85 12.20
C PRO A 121 12.72 -2.14 11.37
N GLY A 122 11.61 -2.85 11.52
CA GLY A 122 11.28 -4.05 10.76
C GLY A 122 10.57 -3.78 9.43
N VAL A 123 10.32 -2.52 9.06
CA VAL A 123 9.58 -2.20 7.83
C VAL A 123 10.25 -2.81 6.60
N THR A 124 9.44 -3.44 5.77
CA THR A 124 9.86 -4.03 4.50
C THR A 124 8.85 -3.70 3.42
N LEU A 125 9.37 -3.41 2.23
CA LEU A 125 8.62 -3.33 1.00
C LEU A 125 9.23 -4.31 0.01
N THR A 126 8.42 -5.24 -0.48
CA THR A 126 8.87 -6.31 -1.39
C THR A 126 7.99 -6.36 -2.63
N CYS A 127 8.56 -6.87 -3.73
CA CYS A 127 7.81 -7.19 -4.93
C CYS A 127 8.12 -8.61 -5.41
N ALA A 128 7.10 -9.28 -5.95
CA ALA A 128 7.21 -10.56 -6.61
C ALA A 128 6.31 -10.58 -7.85
N ALA A 129 6.60 -11.46 -8.81
CA ALA A 129 5.67 -11.72 -9.91
C ALA A 129 4.33 -12.24 -9.35
N ALA A 130 3.22 -11.77 -9.91
CA ALA A 130 1.88 -12.19 -9.53
C ALA A 130 1.01 -12.37 -10.77
N GLU A 131 0.04 -13.26 -10.70
CA GLU A 131 -0.96 -13.41 -11.75
C GLU A 131 -2.03 -12.33 -11.61
N THR A 132 -2.43 -11.73 -12.74
CA THR A 132 -3.60 -10.85 -12.76
C THR A 132 -4.30 -10.91 -14.12
N ALA A 133 -5.58 -11.29 -14.10
CA ALA A 133 -6.40 -11.34 -15.31
C ALA A 133 -7.12 -10.00 -15.57
N LYS A 134 -7.43 -9.26 -14.50
CA LYS A 134 -8.21 -8.01 -14.57
C LYS A 134 -7.62 -6.96 -13.67
N ALA A 135 -7.68 -5.71 -14.13
CA ALA A 135 -7.23 -4.55 -13.37
C ALA A 135 -8.09 -3.34 -13.70
N VAL A 136 -8.09 -2.35 -12.81
CA VAL A 136 -8.72 -1.06 -13.05
C VAL A 136 -8.15 -0.43 -14.33
N PRO A 137 -8.96 0.24 -15.17
CA PRO A 137 -8.45 1.02 -16.30
C PRO A 137 -7.37 2.01 -15.85
N ALA A 138 -6.34 2.23 -16.67
CA ALA A 138 -5.20 3.09 -16.30
C ALA A 138 -5.65 4.51 -15.90
N GLU A 139 -6.56 5.09 -16.67
CA GLU A 139 -7.14 6.42 -16.42
C GLU A 139 -7.91 6.52 -15.09
N ARG A 140 -8.56 5.43 -14.66
CA ARG A 140 -9.29 5.37 -13.39
C ARG A 140 -8.39 5.05 -12.21
N THR A 141 -7.26 4.37 -12.45
CA THR A 141 -6.31 4.01 -11.38
C THR A 141 -5.71 5.25 -10.72
N ALA A 142 -5.47 6.32 -11.47
CA ALA A 142 -4.93 7.57 -10.95
C ALA A 142 -5.94 8.44 -10.18
N THR A 143 -7.23 8.14 -10.26
CA THR A 143 -8.32 8.97 -9.70
C THR A 143 -9.24 8.22 -8.73
N LEU A 144 -8.85 7.01 -8.30
CA LEU A 144 -9.49 6.28 -7.21
C LEU A 144 -9.15 6.95 -5.88
#